data_AF-F4XIV2-F1
#
_entry.id   AF-F4XIV2-F1
#
_cell.length_a   1.000
_cell.length_b   1.000
_cell.length_c   1.000
_cell.angle_alpha   90.00
_cell.angle_beta   90.00
_cell.angle_gamma   90.00
#
_symmetry.space_group_name_H-M   'P 1'
#
loop_
_entity.id
_entity.type
_entity.pdbx_description
1 polymer ?
#
loop_
_entity_poly.entity_id
_entity_poly.type
_entity_poly.pdbx_seq_one_letter_code
_entity_poly.pdbx_strand_id
1 'polypeptide(L)' 'MIIQWSEEDNCFLVGFPDFPGQKWRTHGETYEEAVKNGTEALESLVIAYQETGETLPEPTISKAA' A
#
# COMPACT_ATOMS: atom_id res chain seq x y z
N MET A 1 -1.22 3.21 -4.79
CA MET A 1 -0.39 3.41 -3.59
C MET A 1 -0.33 4.89 -3.24
N ILE A 2 -0.50 5.24 -1.97
CA ILE A 2 -0.29 6.59 -1.43
C ILE A 2 0.86 6.52 -0.42
N ILE A 3 1.76 7.50 -0.46
CA ILE A 3 2.83 7.69 0.52
C ILE A 3 2.63 9.06 1.18
N GLN A 4 2.62 9.09 2.51
CA GLN A 4 2.34 10.31 3.28
C GLN A 4 3.27 10.40 4.50
N TRP A 5 3.87 11.58 4.74
CA TRP A 5 4.60 11.85 5.98
C TRP A 5 3.65 11.88 7.18
N SER A 6 4.04 11.20 8.26
CA SER A 6 3.39 11.25 9.57
C SER A 6 4.29 12.01 10.54
N GLU A 7 3.80 13.15 11.04
CA GLU A 7 4.48 13.88 12.12
C GLU A 7 4.48 13.11 13.45
N GLU A 8 3.46 12.27 13.68
CA GLU A 8 3.33 11.47 14.91
C GLU A 8 4.34 10.31 14.92
N ASP A 9 4.49 9.62 13.79
CA ASP A 9 5.37 8.46 13.66
C ASP A 9 6.78 8.82 13.16
N ASN A 10 7.00 10.07 12.74
CA ASN A 10 8.24 10.57 12.15
C ASN A 10 8.75 9.68 10.99
N CYS A 11 7.84 9.23 10.14
CA CYS A 11 8.15 8.39 8.97
C CYS A 11 7.10 8.55 7.87
N PHE A 12 7.36 7.95 6.71
CA PHE A 12 6.38 7.84 5.63
C PHE A 12 5.49 6.63 5.84
N LEU A 13 4.17 6.86 5.88
CA LEU A 13 3.16 5.81 5.89
C LEU A 13 2.72 5.49 4.47
N VAL A 14 2.47 4.21 4.21
CA VAL A 14 2.08 3.70 2.89
C VAL A 14 0.71 3.05 2.96
N GLY A 15 -0.20 3.47 2.09
CA GLY A 15 -1.56 2.96 2.01
C GLY A 15 -1.97 2.54 0.60
N PHE A 16 -2.95 1.62 0.53
CA PHE A 16 -3.57 1.17 -0.71
C PHE A 16 -5.07 1.48 -0.67
N PRO A 17 -5.51 2.63 -1.22
CA PRO A 17 -6.90 3.08 -1.12
C PRO A 17 -7.92 2.12 -1.71
N ASP A 18 -7.50 1.33 -2.71
CA ASP A 18 -8.37 0.37 -3.39
C ASP A 18 -8.66 -0.86 -2.52
N PHE A 19 -7.82 -1.15 -1.52
CA PHE A 19 -8.00 -2.30 -0.64
C PHE A 19 -8.77 -1.91 0.63
N PRO A 20 -9.89 -2.60 0.93
CA PRO A 20 -10.66 -2.34 2.15
C PRO A 20 -9.87 -2.71 3.41
N GLY A 21 -10.19 -2.03 4.52
CA GLY A 21 -9.60 -2.29 5.83
C GLY A 21 -8.64 -1.19 6.29
N GLN A 22 -7.48 -1.59 6.80
CA GLN A 22 -6.53 -0.65 7.40
C GLN A 22 -6.00 0.35 6.38
N LYS A 23 -6.06 1.64 6.72
CA LYS A 23 -5.63 2.75 5.87
C LYS A 23 -4.14 2.67 5.53
N TRP A 24 -3.31 2.40 6.54
CA TRP A 24 -1.85 2.29 6.41
C TRP A 24 -1.45 0.82 6.55
N ARG A 25 -0.62 0.34 5.63
CA ARG A 25 -0.20 -1.06 5.52
C ARG A 25 1.24 -1.28 5.91
N THR A 26 2.09 -0.28 5.71
CA THR A 26 3.51 -0.30 6.05
C THR A 26 4.05 1.12 6.14
N HIS A 27 5.34 1.26 6.44
CA HIS A 27 6.02 2.55 6.55
C HIS A 27 7.45 2.48 5.98
N GLY A 28 8.13 3.61 5.92
CA GLY A 28 9.56 3.73 5.63
C GLY A 28 10.10 5.07 6.10
N GLU A 29 11.39 5.14 6.44
CA GLU A 29 12.05 6.38 6.90
C GLU A 29 12.36 7.32 5.73
N THR A 30 12.49 6.77 4.53
CA THR A 30 12.75 7.49 3.27
C THR A 30 11.67 7.17 2.24
N TYR A 31 11.60 7.96 1.17
CA TYR A 31 10.71 7.65 0.05
C TYR A 31 11.07 6.31 -0.61
N GLU A 32 12.36 6.03 -0.80
CA GLU A 32 12.85 4.79 -1.39
C GLU A 32 12.44 3.58 -0.54
N GLU A 33 12.62 3.66 0.77
CA GLU A 33 12.20 2.60 1.69
C GLU A 33 10.68 2.43 1.71
N ALA A 34 9.92 3.53 1.75
CA ALA A 34 8.46 3.47 1.72
C ALA A 34 7.94 2.82 0.43
N VAL A 35 8.53 3.14 -0.73
CA VAL A 35 8.18 2.49 -2.01
C VAL A 35 8.53 1.01 -1.98
N LYS A 36 9.72 0.65 -1.50
CA LYS A 36 10.16 -0.75 -1.41
C LYS A 36 9.20 -1.55 -0.53
N ASN A 37 9.00 -1.11 0.71
CA ASN A 37 8.14 -1.78 1.68
C ASN A 37 6.69 -1.82 1.19
N GLY A 38 6.22 -0.75 0.55
CA GLY A 38 4.89 -0.69 -0.08
C GLY A 38 4.72 -1.72 -1.20
N THR A 39 5.75 -1.94 -2.01
CA THR A 39 5.71 -2.94 -3.08
C THR A 39 5.61 -4.35 -2.50
N GLU A 40 6.46 -4.69 -1.53
CA GLU A 40 6.46 -5.99 -0.85
C GLU A 40 5.12 -6.26 -0.12
N ALA A 41 4.55 -5.23 0.53
CA ALA A 41 3.25 -5.33 1.21
C ALA A 41 2.09 -5.53 0.22
N LEU A 42 2.13 -4.87 -0.94
CA LEU A 42 1.11 -5.04 -1.98
C LEU A 42 1.17 -6.45 -2.59
N GLU A 43 2.35 -6.96 -2.89
CA GLU A 43 2.55 -8.33 -3.38
C GLU A 43 1.98 -9.35 -2.41
N SER A 44 2.32 -9.20 -1.12
CA SER A 44 1.81 -10.07 -0.05
C SER A 44 0.28 -10.01 0.06
N LEU A 45 -0.31 -8.82 -0.08
CA LEU A 45 -1.76 -8.64 -0.02
C LEU A 45 -2.47 -9.29 -1.22
N VAL A 46 -1.88 -9.19 -2.42
CA VAL A 46 -2.39 -9.85 -3.62
C VAL A 46 -2.37 -11.37 -3.47
N ILE A 47 -1.26 -11.92 -2.96
CA ILE A 47 -1.14 -13.36 -2.69
C ILE A 47 -2.22 -13.81 -1.72
N ALA A 48 -2.43 -13.08 -0.61
CA ALA A 48 -3.44 -13.41 0.38
C ALA A 48 -4.85 -13.49 -0.23
N TYR A 49 -5.25 -12.51 -1.07
CA TYR A 49 -6.56 -12.51 -1.74
C TYR A 49 -6.72 -13.71 -2.70
N GLN A 50 -5.64 -14.08 -3.41
CA GLN A 50 -5.65 -15.23 -4.30
C GLN A 50 -5.80 -16.55 -3.53
N GLU A 51 -5.11 -16.68 -2.39
CA GLU A 51 -5.18 -17.87 -1.53
C GLU A 51 -6.55 -18.02 -0.85
N THR A 52 -7.20 -16.92 -0.49
CA THR A 52 -8.53 -16.92 0.13
C THR A 52 -9.68 -17.00 -0.90
N GLY A 53 -9.38 -16.87 -2.20
CA GLY A 53 -10.38 -16.82 -3.27
C GLY A 53 -11.19 -15.52 -3.28
N GLU A 54 -10.69 -14.47 -2.62
CA GLU A 54 -11.29 -13.15 -2.61
C GLU A 54 -11.00 -12.41 -3.92
N THR A 55 -11.93 -11.54 -4.33
CA THR A 55 -11.75 -10.75 -5.55
C THR A 55 -10.82 -9.57 -5.27
N LEU A 56 -9.76 -9.42 -6.06
CA LEU A 56 -8.88 -8.26 -6.01
C LEU A 56 -9.65 -6.98 -6.36
N PRO A 57 -9.38 -5.86 -5.68
CA PRO A 57 -10.01 -4.59 -6.02
C PRO A 57 -9.51 -4.07 -7.37
N GLU A 58 -10.41 -3.44 -8.13
CA GLU A 58 -10.06 -2.72 -9.35
C GLU A 58 -9.31 -1.42 -8.99
N PRO A 59 -8.17 -1.12 -9.63
CA PRO A 59 -7.43 0.11 -9.35
C PRO A 59 -8.24 1.37 -9.70
N THR A 60 -8.54 2.20 -8.70
CA THR A 60 -9.35 3.42 -8.92
C THR A 60 -8.58 4.54 -9.61
N ILE A 61 -7.24 4.51 -9.54
CA ILE A 61 -6.35 5.46 -10.20
C ILE A 61 -5.57 4.73 -11.28
N SER A 62 -6.11 4.73 -12.51
CA SER A 62 -5.33 4.46 -13.70
C SER A 62 -5.57 5.57 -14.73
N LYS A 63 -4.66 6.53 -14.78
CA LYS A 63 -4.30 7.25 -16.01
C LYS A 63 -2.84 7.64 -15.91
N ALA A 64 -1.97 6.88 -16.58
CA ALA A 64 -0.75 7.45 -17.08
C ALA A 64 -1.15 8.56 -18.08
N ALA A 65 -0.58 9.76 -17.91
CA ALA A 65 -0.63 10.80 -18.93
C ALA A 65 0.39 10.48 -20.03
#